data_AF-A0A2V3U9V8-F1
#
_entry.id   AF-A0A2V3U9V8-F1
#
_cell.length_a   1.000
_cell.length_b   1.000
_cell.length_c   1.000
_cell.angle_alpha   90.00
_cell.angle_beta   90.00
_cell.angle_gamma   90.00
#
_symmetry.space_group_name_H-M   'P 1'
#
loop_
_entity.id
_entity.type
_entity.pdbx_description
1 polymer ?
#
loop_
_entity_poly.entity_id
_entity_poly.type
_entity_poly.pdbx_seq_one_letter_code
_entity_poly.pdbx_strand_id
1 'polypeptide(L)'
;MTATPRPAVRLPLRLPPTVRGACAAVQTVAPLPEPVAPAPEPEAPLAEVLATEAAALAEVADPAALEAARRERRARDIVEALDGVLRDNPLDETTLMIDLQPAKEHERGRALGRRSARCGGSAARLQAYLRDDWHPRHAELVALHARLIEAEDRLRTESRALSR
;
A
#
# COMPACT_ATOMS: atom_id res chain seq x y z
N MET A 1 -23.39 45.79 14.46
CA MET A 1 -22.35 44.93 15.06
C MET A 1 -21.89 43.96 13.99
N THR A 2 -20.71 44.18 13.43
CA THR A 2 -20.16 43.44 12.29
C THR A 2 -19.50 42.14 12.77
N ALA A 3 -19.96 40.99 12.23
CA ALA A 3 -19.39 39.68 12.53
C ALA A 3 -18.03 39.51 11.84
N THR A 4 -16.99 39.23 12.63
CA THR A 4 -15.64 38.93 12.13
C THR A 4 -15.63 37.53 11.49
N PRO A 5 -15.15 37.35 10.25
CA PRO A 5 -15.04 36.02 9.64
C PRO A 5 -13.95 35.20 10.34
N ARG A 6 -14.32 34.00 10.83
CA ARG A 6 -13.38 33.04 11.45
C ARG A 6 -12.43 32.47 10.39
N PRO A 7 -11.12 32.32 10.69
CA PRO A 7 -10.19 31.68 9.76
C PRO A 7 -10.50 30.19 9.64
N ALA A 8 -10.59 29.70 8.40
CA ALA A 8 -10.77 28.28 8.12
C ALA A 8 -9.56 27.48 8.64
N VAL A 9 -9.82 26.52 9.53
CA VAL A 9 -8.82 25.56 9.98
C VAL A 9 -8.33 24.77 8.76
N ARG A 10 -7.10 25.01 8.34
CA ARG A 10 -6.46 24.22 7.28
C ARG A 10 -5.95 22.92 7.88
N LEU A 11 -6.71 21.85 7.71
CA LEU A 11 -6.23 20.50 7.99
C LEU A 11 -4.99 20.22 7.10
N PRO A 12 -3.93 19.59 7.65
CA PRO A 12 -2.79 19.19 6.84
C PRO A 12 -3.24 18.17 5.77
N LEU A 13 -2.79 18.38 4.53
CA LEU A 13 -3.11 17.56 3.33
C LEU A 13 -2.84 16.05 3.49
N ARG A 14 -2.10 15.63 4.53
CA ARG A 14 -1.80 14.23 4.80
C ARG A 14 -1.87 13.95 6.30
N LEU A 15 -2.78 13.05 6.67
CA LEU A 15 -2.86 12.53 8.03
C LEU A 15 -1.58 11.73 8.39
N PRO A 16 -1.17 11.71 9.67
CA PRO A 16 -0.09 10.84 10.15
C PRO A 16 -0.35 9.36 9.81
N PRO A 17 0.70 8.53 9.61
CA PRO A 17 0.56 7.13 9.22
C PRO A 17 -0.25 6.29 10.24
N THR A 18 -0.13 6.59 11.53
CA THR A 18 -0.94 5.99 12.60
C THR A 18 -2.43 6.28 12.43
N VAL A 19 -2.79 7.52 12.10
CA VAL A 19 -4.18 7.94 11.85
C VAL A 19 -4.72 7.29 10.57
N ARG A 20 -3.90 7.16 9.51
CA ARG A 20 -4.29 6.44 8.29
C ARG A 20 -4.57 4.96 8.53
N GLY A 21 -3.74 4.29 9.34
CA GLY A 21 -3.95 2.90 9.74
C GLY A 21 -5.27 2.71 10.48
N ALA A 22 -5.57 3.61 11.42
CA ALA A 22 -6.82 3.60 12.18
C ALA A 22 -8.06 3.88 11.29
N CYS A 23 -8.05 4.95 10.48
CA CYS A 23 -9.16 5.28 9.59
C CYS A 23 -9.47 4.15 8.60
N ALA A 24 -8.44 3.51 8.06
CA ALA A 24 -8.64 2.45 7.09
C ALA A 24 -9.07 1.11 7.73
N ALA A 25 -8.78 0.88 9.01
CA ALA A 25 -9.34 -0.25 9.77
C ALA A 25 -10.82 -0.01 10.12
N VAL A 26 -11.19 1.24 10.40
CA VAL A 26 -12.58 1.65 10.69
C VAL A 26 -13.47 1.51 9.45
N GLN A 27 -12.97 1.83 8.25
CA GLN A 27 -13.73 1.70 6.99
C GLN A 27 -14.08 0.26 6.60
N THR A 28 -13.36 -0.73 7.12
CA THR A 28 -13.63 -2.15 6.82
C THR A 28 -14.68 -2.79 7.74
N VAL A 29 -15.09 -2.10 8.80
CA VAL A 29 -16.17 -2.55 9.70
C VAL A 29 -17.48 -1.96 9.16
N ALA A 30 -18.46 -2.83 8.90
CA ALA A 30 -19.84 -2.46 8.54
C ALA A 30 -20.44 -1.45 9.55
N PRO A 31 -21.52 -0.72 9.20
CA PRO A 31 -21.69 0.70 9.51
C PRO A 31 -21.22 1.05 10.91
N LEU A 32 -20.30 2.02 10.97
CA LEU A 32 -19.83 2.66 12.20
C LEU A 32 -20.99 2.76 13.19
N PRO A 33 -20.86 2.25 14.43
CA PRO A 33 -21.87 2.47 15.44
C PRO A 33 -22.14 3.97 15.54
N GLU A 34 -23.42 4.35 15.69
CA GLU A 34 -23.80 5.76 15.89
C GLU A 34 -22.88 6.39 16.95
N PRO A 35 -22.39 7.62 16.74
CA PRO A 35 -21.44 8.24 17.64
C PRO A 35 -22.00 8.25 19.06
N VAL A 36 -21.41 7.42 19.92
CA VAL A 36 -21.83 7.23 21.32
C VAL A 36 -21.44 8.44 22.18
N ALA A 37 -20.49 9.25 21.71
CA ALA A 37 -20.03 10.44 22.41
C ALA A 37 -20.80 11.70 21.95
N PRO A 38 -21.24 12.56 22.89
CA PRO A 38 -21.78 13.88 22.53
C PRO A 38 -20.75 14.66 21.73
N ALA A 39 -21.22 15.47 20.78
CA ALA A 39 -20.37 16.30 19.95
C ALA A 39 -19.44 17.14 20.85
N PRO A 40 -18.11 17.16 20.58
CA PRO A 40 -17.18 17.90 21.41
C PRO A 40 -17.50 19.40 21.36
N GLU A 41 -17.30 20.07 22.49
CA GLU A 41 -17.42 21.53 22.59
C GLU A 41 -16.54 22.20 21.51
N PRO A 42 -17.04 23.22 20.79
CA PRO A 42 -16.40 23.76 19.60
C PRO A 42 -15.02 24.42 19.84
N GLU A 43 -14.62 24.61 21.10
CA GLU A 43 -13.32 25.17 21.50
C GLU A 43 -12.40 24.15 22.23
N ALA A 44 -12.80 22.89 22.33
CA ALA A 44 -11.97 21.86 22.95
C ALA A 44 -10.68 21.64 22.14
N PRO A 45 -9.50 21.58 22.79
CA PRO A 45 -8.25 21.32 22.11
C PRO A 45 -8.27 19.91 21.52
N LEU A 46 -7.74 19.75 20.30
CA LEU A 46 -7.75 18.48 19.54
C LEU A 46 -7.22 17.29 20.35
N ALA A 47 -6.22 17.50 21.21
CA ALA A 47 -5.66 16.45 22.06
C ALA A 47 -6.68 15.92 23.09
N GLU A 48 -7.53 16.78 23.67
CA GLU A 48 -8.57 16.38 24.62
C GLU A 48 -9.71 15.65 23.90
N VAL A 49 -10.14 16.15 22.74
CA VAL A 49 -11.16 15.47 21.92
C VAL A 49 -10.69 14.07 21.51
N LEU A 50 -9.44 13.93 21.05
CA LEU A 50 -8.89 12.63 20.68
C LEU A 50 -8.75 11.69 21.88
N ALA A 51 -8.42 12.21 23.07
CA ALA A 51 -8.36 11.40 24.29
C ALA A 51 -9.75 10.91 24.73
N THR A 52 -10.76 11.78 24.67
CA THR A 52 -12.16 11.43 24.98
C THR A 52 -12.73 10.42 23.99
N GLU A 53 -12.51 10.61 22.69
CA GLU A 53 -12.96 9.66 21.67
C GLU A 53 -12.21 8.33 21.78
N ALA A 54 -10.90 8.33 22.04
CA ALA A 54 -10.12 7.11 22.25
C ALA A 54 -10.60 6.34 23.50
N ALA A 55 -10.94 7.02 24.59
CA ALA A 55 -11.53 6.41 25.78
C ALA A 55 -12.90 5.81 25.48
N ALA A 56 -13.78 6.55 24.77
CA ALA A 56 -15.09 6.04 24.36
C ALA A 56 -14.97 4.83 23.41
N LEU A 57 -13.99 4.82 22.52
CA LEU A 57 -13.68 3.66 21.67
C LEU A 57 -13.14 2.48 22.48
N ALA A 58 -12.32 2.70 23.50
CA ALA A 58 -11.77 1.64 24.33
C ALA A 58 -12.83 0.92 25.19
N GLU A 59 -13.90 1.63 25.60
CA GLU A 59 -15.05 1.05 26.31
C GLU A 59 -15.87 0.07 25.43
N VAL A 60 -15.83 0.26 24.10
CA VAL A 60 -16.69 -0.47 23.16
C VAL A 60 -15.92 -1.46 22.28
N ALA A 61 -14.63 -1.20 22.04
CA ALA A 61 -13.80 -2.00 21.15
C ALA A 61 -12.88 -2.96 21.92
N ASP A 62 -13.11 -4.26 21.79
CA ASP A 62 -12.18 -5.29 22.24
C ASP A 62 -10.85 -5.18 21.47
N PRO A 63 -9.71 -4.92 22.15
CA PRO A 63 -8.40 -4.83 21.50
C PRO A 63 -8.04 -6.09 20.71
N ALA A 64 -8.47 -7.28 21.18
CA ALA A 64 -8.22 -8.53 20.47
C ALA A 64 -9.00 -8.59 19.15
N ALA A 65 -10.25 -8.11 19.13
CA ALA A 65 -11.05 -8.01 17.91
C ALA A 65 -10.44 -7.03 16.90
N LEU A 66 -9.88 -5.90 17.36
CA LEU A 66 -9.19 -4.95 16.47
C LEU A 66 -7.91 -5.53 15.87
N GLU A 67 -7.10 -6.23 16.66
CA GLU A 67 -5.91 -6.92 16.16
C GLU A 67 -6.26 -8.03 15.17
N ALA A 68 -7.32 -8.80 15.44
CA ALA A 68 -7.83 -9.80 14.50
C ALA A 68 -8.25 -9.16 13.17
N ALA A 69 -9.00 -8.05 13.21
CA ALA A 69 -9.41 -7.31 12.01
C ALA A 69 -8.22 -6.74 11.22
N ARG A 70 -7.19 -6.20 11.91
CA ARG A 70 -5.94 -5.75 11.28
C ARG A 70 -5.22 -6.89 10.58
N ARG A 71 -5.14 -8.05 11.24
CA ARG A 71 -4.49 -9.25 10.69
C ARG A 71 -5.24 -9.79 9.48
N GLU A 72 -6.57 -9.83 9.54
CA GLU A 72 -7.40 -10.26 8.41
C GLU A 72 -7.25 -9.32 7.22
N ARG A 73 -7.31 -8.00 7.45
CA ARG A 73 -7.06 -7.02 6.41
C ARG A 73 -5.66 -7.17 5.80
N ARG A 74 -4.64 -7.35 6.64
CA ARG A 74 -3.27 -7.59 6.19
C ARG A 74 -3.17 -8.85 5.33
N ALA A 75 -3.89 -9.92 5.66
CA ALA A 75 -3.95 -11.14 4.83
C ALA A 75 -4.52 -10.84 3.43
N ARG A 76 -5.62 -10.08 3.36
CA ARG A 76 -6.23 -9.68 2.08
C ARG A 76 -5.28 -8.84 1.23
N ASP A 77 -4.61 -7.86 1.85
CA ASP A 77 -3.62 -7.01 1.16
C ASP A 77 -2.48 -7.85 0.55
N ILE A 78 -1.99 -8.87 1.27
CA ILE A 78 -0.95 -9.80 0.77
C ILE A 78 -1.44 -10.54 -0.48
N VAL A 79 -2.65 -11.10 -0.42
CA VAL A 79 -3.23 -11.84 -1.55
C VAL A 79 -3.43 -10.92 -2.75
N GLU A 80 -3.97 -9.73 -2.55
CA GLU A 80 -4.18 -8.76 -3.63
C GLU A 80 -2.86 -8.34 -4.29
N ALA A 81 -1.84 -8.05 -3.49
CA ALA A 81 -0.52 -7.68 -4.01
C ALA A 81 0.11 -8.84 -4.80
N LEU A 82 0.07 -10.06 -4.26
CA LEU A 82 0.63 -11.25 -4.90
C LEU A 82 -0.10 -11.58 -6.21
N ASP A 83 -1.43 -11.65 -6.17
CA ASP A 83 -2.25 -11.97 -7.35
C ASP A 83 -2.16 -10.87 -8.41
N GLY A 84 -2.03 -9.61 -8.00
CA GLY A 84 -1.77 -8.49 -8.91
C GLY A 84 -0.44 -8.64 -9.64
N VAL A 85 0.61 -9.05 -8.95
CA VAL A 85 1.92 -9.30 -9.59
C VAL A 85 1.91 -10.55 -10.47
N LEU A 86 1.22 -11.62 -10.05
CA LEU A 86 1.08 -12.84 -10.86
C LEU A 86 0.29 -12.62 -12.14
N ARG A 87 -0.75 -11.78 -12.10
CA ARG A 87 -1.55 -11.44 -13.29
C ARG A 87 -0.74 -10.67 -14.34
N ASP A 88 0.04 -9.68 -13.90
CA ASP A 88 0.82 -8.80 -14.79
C ASP A 88 2.29 -9.24 -14.92
N ASN A 89 2.56 -10.53 -14.65
CA ASN A 89 3.90 -11.03 -14.35
C ASN A 89 4.92 -10.70 -15.45
N PRO A 90 5.90 -9.81 -15.19
CA PRO A 90 6.89 -9.42 -16.18
C PRO A 90 7.89 -10.55 -16.50
N LEU A 91 7.91 -11.63 -15.71
CA LEU A 91 8.75 -12.80 -15.96
C LEU A 91 8.23 -13.62 -17.14
N ASP A 92 6.91 -13.64 -17.37
CA ASP A 92 6.28 -14.45 -18.41
C ASP A 92 6.29 -13.76 -19.79
N GLU A 93 6.75 -12.51 -19.84
CA GLU A 93 6.87 -11.76 -21.08
C GLU A 93 7.94 -12.38 -22.01
N THR A 94 7.49 -12.90 -23.16
CA THR A 94 8.35 -13.53 -24.17
C THR A 94 8.77 -12.55 -25.27
N THR A 95 8.00 -11.48 -25.50
CA THR A 95 8.25 -10.48 -26.54
C THR A 95 8.59 -9.15 -25.90
N LEU A 96 9.69 -8.52 -26.35
CA LEU A 96 10.08 -7.20 -25.88
C LEU A 96 9.22 -6.14 -26.57
N MET A 97 8.51 -5.35 -25.77
CA MET A 97 7.54 -4.35 -26.26
C MET A 97 7.97 -2.92 -25.90
N ILE A 98 7.75 -1.98 -26.81
CA ILE A 98 7.79 -0.54 -26.58
C ILE A 98 6.49 0.05 -27.09
N ASP A 99 5.79 0.79 -26.24
CA ASP A 99 4.54 1.50 -26.59
C ASP A 99 3.52 0.56 -27.26
N LEU A 100 3.39 -0.66 -26.71
CA LEU A 100 2.52 -1.75 -27.19
C LEU A 100 2.85 -2.29 -28.59
N GLN A 101 4.05 -2.01 -29.11
CA GLN A 101 4.57 -2.59 -30.34
C GLN A 101 5.82 -3.44 -30.07
N PRO A 102 6.08 -4.50 -30.85
CA PRO A 102 7.34 -5.23 -30.77
C PRO A 102 8.53 -4.28 -30.98
N ALA A 103 9.51 -4.35 -30.08
CA ALA A 103 10.70 -3.53 -30.15
C ALA A 103 11.51 -3.87 -31.40
N LYS A 104 11.95 -2.85 -32.14
CA LYS A 104 12.90 -3.01 -33.24
C LYS A 104 14.28 -3.40 -32.69
N GLU A 105 15.15 -3.87 -33.58
CA GLU A 105 16.48 -4.33 -33.19
C GLU A 105 17.30 -3.27 -32.43
N HIS A 106 17.34 -2.04 -32.94
CA HIS A 106 18.02 -0.91 -32.29
C HIS A 106 17.35 -0.45 -30.98
N GLU A 107 16.13 -0.90 -30.71
CA GLU A 107 15.37 -0.56 -29.50
C GLU A 107 15.47 -1.63 -28.41
N ARG A 108 16.10 -2.78 -28.71
CA ARG A 108 16.21 -3.91 -27.77
C ARG A 108 16.76 -3.52 -26.41
N GLY A 109 17.82 -2.72 -26.37
CA GLY A 109 18.41 -2.23 -25.12
C GLY A 109 17.40 -1.45 -24.28
N ARG A 110 16.63 -0.55 -24.90
CA ARG A 110 15.56 0.23 -24.24
C ARG A 110 14.42 -0.66 -23.76
N ALA A 111 14.00 -1.63 -24.56
CA ALA A 111 12.92 -2.55 -24.21
C ALA A 111 13.29 -3.45 -23.02
N LEU A 112 14.52 -3.98 -22.99
CA LEU A 112 15.06 -4.72 -21.84
C LEU A 112 15.11 -3.84 -20.58
N GLY A 113 15.53 -2.59 -20.70
CA GLY A 113 15.54 -1.64 -19.58
C GLY A 113 14.15 -1.38 -19.00
N ARG A 114 13.12 -1.23 -19.86
CA ARG A 114 11.73 -1.11 -19.43
C ARG A 114 11.22 -2.37 -18.74
N ARG A 115 11.54 -3.55 -19.28
CA ARG A 115 11.16 -4.82 -18.65
C ARG A 115 11.84 -5.01 -17.29
N SER A 116 13.13 -4.69 -17.18
CA SER A 116 13.87 -4.65 -15.92
C SER A 116 13.16 -3.76 -14.88
N ALA A 117 12.78 -2.54 -15.27
CA ALA A 117 12.05 -1.63 -14.38
C ALA A 117 10.67 -2.17 -13.94
N ARG A 118 9.96 -2.92 -14.81
CA ARG A 118 8.71 -3.59 -14.42
C ARG A 118 8.95 -4.71 -13.40
N CYS A 119 10.00 -5.52 -13.58
CA CYS A 119 10.39 -6.53 -12.60
C CYS A 119 10.67 -5.88 -11.23
N GLY A 120 11.48 -4.82 -11.21
CA GLY A 120 11.79 -4.07 -9.98
C GLY A 120 10.57 -3.44 -9.33
N GLY A 121 9.68 -2.84 -10.13
CA GLY A 121 8.42 -2.28 -9.63
C GLY A 121 7.48 -3.34 -9.02
N SER A 122 7.42 -4.53 -9.62
CA SER A 122 6.68 -5.67 -9.04
C SER A 122 7.33 -6.20 -7.77
N ALA A 123 8.66 -6.31 -7.71
CA ALA A 123 9.37 -6.71 -6.50
C ALA A 123 9.14 -5.71 -5.35
N ALA A 124 9.24 -4.40 -5.62
CA ALA A 124 9.01 -3.35 -4.64
C ALA A 124 7.60 -3.38 -4.04
N ARG A 125 6.57 -3.75 -4.83
CA ARG A 125 5.21 -3.95 -4.32
C ARG A 125 5.12 -5.08 -3.30
N LEU A 126 5.86 -6.18 -3.51
CA LEU A 126 5.88 -7.33 -2.59
C LEU A 126 6.77 -7.13 -1.37
N GLN A 127 7.75 -6.23 -1.45
CA GLN A 127 8.75 -6.00 -0.41
C GLN A 127 8.15 -5.73 0.98
N ALA A 128 7.02 -5.00 1.02
CA ALA A 128 6.34 -4.64 2.27
C ALA A 128 5.84 -5.84 3.07
N TYR A 129 5.73 -7.02 2.45
CA TYR A 129 5.12 -8.22 3.02
C TYR A 129 6.12 -9.36 3.26
N LEU A 130 7.41 -9.16 2.97
CA LEU A 130 8.44 -10.20 3.14
C LEU A 130 8.63 -10.67 4.59
N ARG A 131 8.18 -9.87 5.56
CA ARG A 131 8.25 -10.20 6.99
C ARG A 131 6.98 -10.85 7.54
N ASP A 132 5.95 -11.01 6.70
CA ASP A 132 4.68 -11.63 7.09
C ASP A 132 4.75 -13.17 6.93
N ASP A 133 5.70 -13.79 7.64
CA ASP A 133 5.99 -15.24 7.61
C ASP A 133 4.84 -16.13 8.11
N TRP A 134 3.93 -15.54 8.88
CA TRP A 134 2.71 -16.18 9.33
C TRP A 134 1.70 -16.47 8.20
N HIS A 135 1.81 -15.82 7.04
CA HIS A 135 0.83 -15.96 5.96
C HIS A 135 1.07 -17.27 5.17
N PRO A 136 0.04 -18.06 4.83
CA PRO A 136 0.20 -19.36 4.15
C PRO A 136 0.95 -19.29 2.81
N ARG A 137 0.84 -18.17 2.09
CA ARG A 137 1.51 -17.93 0.81
C ARG A 137 2.86 -17.18 0.94
N HIS A 138 3.41 -17.05 2.15
CA HIS A 138 4.66 -16.32 2.36
C HIS A 138 5.82 -16.88 1.54
N ALA A 139 5.99 -18.20 1.49
CA ALA A 139 7.04 -18.84 0.71
C ALA A 139 6.93 -18.53 -0.80
N GLU A 140 5.71 -18.51 -1.33
CA GLU A 140 5.43 -18.14 -2.72
C GLU A 140 5.80 -16.67 -2.98
N LEU A 141 5.40 -15.76 -2.08
CA LEU A 141 5.72 -14.35 -2.16
C LEU A 141 7.24 -14.11 -2.16
N VAL A 142 7.97 -14.75 -1.24
CA VAL A 142 9.44 -14.66 -1.14
C VAL A 142 10.10 -15.19 -2.41
N ALA A 143 9.67 -16.36 -2.90
CA ALA A 143 10.21 -16.96 -4.12
C ALA A 143 9.97 -16.07 -5.35
N LEU A 144 8.77 -15.50 -5.48
CA LEU A 144 8.44 -14.59 -6.57
C LEU A 144 9.25 -13.30 -6.49
N HIS A 145 9.37 -12.70 -5.30
CA HIS A 145 10.19 -11.51 -5.08
C HIS A 145 11.65 -11.76 -5.49
N ALA A 146 12.25 -12.88 -5.06
CA ALA A 146 13.62 -13.23 -5.40
C ALA A 146 13.82 -13.36 -6.92
N ARG A 147 12.91 -14.06 -7.61
CA ARG A 147 12.95 -14.21 -9.08
C ARG A 147 12.82 -12.87 -9.81
N LEU A 148 11.99 -11.95 -9.28
CA LEU A 148 11.82 -10.62 -9.87
C LEU A 148 13.09 -9.77 -9.72
N ILE A 149 13.76 -9.80 -8.57
CA ILE A 149 15.03 -9.10 -8.34
C ILE A 149 16.13 -9.67 -9.24
N GLU A 150 16.26 -10.99 -9.32
CA GLU A 150 17.23 -11.64 -10.20
C GLU A 150 17.00 -11.25 -11.67
N ALA A 151 15.74 -11.28 -12.11
CA ALA A 151 15.38 -10.88 -13.47
C ALA A 151 15.65 -9.39 -13.72
N GLU A 152 15.35 -8.51 -12.75
CA GLU A 152 15.64 -7.09 -12.84
C GLU A 152 17.14 -6.85 -13.11
N ASP A 153 18.01 -7.45 -12.31
CA ASP A 153 19.46 -7.26 -12.40
C ASP A 153 20.04 -7.85 -13.69
N ARG A 154 19.59 -9.05 -14.08
CA ARG A 154 19.97 -9.67 -15.35
C ARG A 154 19.60 -8.78 -16.54
N LEU A 155 18.32 -8.38 -16.63
CA LEU A 155 17.81 -7.57 -17.74
C LEU A 155 18.45 -6.18 -17.79
N ARG A 156 18.73 -5.58 -16.63
CA ARG A 156 19.44 -4.30 -16.52
C ARG A 156 20.86 -4.40 -17.06
N THR A 157 21.54 -5.51 -16.74
CA THR A 157 22.91 -5.77 -17.22
C THR A 157 22.92 -5.96 -18.73
N GLU A 158 22.02 -6.79 -19.27
CA GLU A 158 21.87 -6.99 -20.72
C GLU A 158 21.53 -5.68 -21.46
N SER A 159 20.59 -4.89 -20.93
CA SER A 159 20.20 -3.59 -21.48
C SER A 159 21.40 -2.64 -21.61
N ARG A 160 22.24 -2.57 -20.57
CA ARG A 160 23.45 -1.73 -20.55
C ARG A 160 24.52 -2.23 -21.51
N ALA A 161 24.64 -3.55 -21.69
CA ALA A 161 25.61 -4.12 -22.63
C ALA A 161 25.29 -3.75 -24.09
N LEU A 162 24.01 -3.68 -24.45
CA LEU A 162 23.55 -3.30 -25.80
C LEU A 162 23.55 -1.79 -26.07
N SER A 163 23.74 -0.97 -25.04
CA SER A 163 23.75 0.50 -25.15
C SER A 163 25.17 1.09 -25.22
N ARG A 164 26.19 0.24 -25.25
CA ARG A 164 27.61 0.60 -25.42
C ARG A 164 28.03 0.41 -26.85
#